data_AF-F7ICU6-F1
#
_entry.id   AF-F7ICU6-F1
#
_cell.length_a   1.000
_cell.length_b   1.000
_cell.length_c   1.000
_cell.angle_alpha   90.00
_cell.angle_beta   90.00
_cell.angle_gamma   90.00
#
_symmetry.space_group_name_H-M   'P 1'
#
loop_
_entity.id
_entity.type
_entity.pdbx_description
1 polymer ?
#
loop_
_entity_poly.entity_id
_entity_poly.type
_entity_poly.pdbx_seq_one_letter_code
_entity_poly.pdbx_strand_id
1 'polypeptide(L)'
;MNIEASPWKGSLLLLLVSNLLLWQSVTPLPVCPGGAVRCQVTLRDLFDRAVVLSHYIHNLSSEMFSEFDKRYTQGRGFISKALNSCHTSSLATPEDKEQAQQISVHPETRENAVYSVWSGLPSLQMADEESRLFAYYNLLHCLRRDSHKIDNYLKLLKCRIVHDNNC
;
A
#
# COMPACT_ATOMS: atom_id res chain seq x y z
N MET A 1 23.77 35.51 -2.45
CA MET A 1 23.85 34.04 -2.32
C MET A 1 22.88 33.46 -3.34
N ASN A 2 23.42 32.86 -4.40
CA ASN A 2 22.62 32.23 -5.45
C ASN A 2 22.13 30.87 -4.93
N ILE A 3 20.82 30.65 -4.91
CA ILE A 3 20.22 29.36 -4.63
C ILE A 3 20.27 28.57 -5.94
N GLU A 4 21.26 27.71 -6.11
CA GLU A 4 21.24 26.72 -7.18
C GLU A 4 20.10 25.73 -6.91
N ALA A 5 19.04 25.82 -7.72
CA ALA A 5 17.98 24.83 -7.71
C ALA A 5 18.52 23.50 -8.24
N SER A 6 18.59 22.49 -7.38
CA SER A 6 19.05 21.14 -7.72
C SER A 6 18.19 20.56 -8.88
N PRO A 7 18.78 20.22 -10.05
CA PRO A 7 18.04 19.82 -11.25
C PRO A 7 17.24 18.51 -11.10
N TRP A 8 17.54 17.72 -10.07
CA TRP A 8 16.98 16.38 -9.89
C TRP A 8 15.58 16.38 -9.27
N LYS A 9 15.22 17.44 -8.52
CA LYS A 9 13.88 17.59 -7.94
C LYS A 9 12.80 17.71 -9.02
N GLY A 10 13.13 18.41 -10.12
CA GLY A 10 12.26 18.50 -11.30
C GLY A 10 12.14 17.18 -12.05
N SER A 11 13.25 16.45 -12.21
CA SER A 11 13.26 15.14 -12.87
C SER A 11 12.47 14.08 -12.10
N LEU A 12 12.54 14.06 -10.77
CA LEU A 12 11.78 13.12 -9.94
C LEU A 12 10.27 13.41 -9.98
N LEU A 13 9.89 14.69 -9.94
CA LEU A 13 8.50 15.11 -10.06
C LEU A 13 7.95 14.80 -11.46
N LEU A 14 8.75 15.01 -12.51
CA LEU A 14 8.41 14.62 -13.88
C LEU A 14 8.22 13.10 -14.00
N LEU A 15 9.11 12.29 -13.41
CA LEU A 15 8.95 10.83 -13.37
C LEU A 15 7.67 10.40 -12.65
N LEU A 16 7.34 11.02 -11.52
CA LEU A 16 6.10 10.74 -10.78
C LEU A 16 4.85 11.14 -11.58
N VAL A 17 4.85 12.33 -12.18
CA VAL A 17 3.74 12.82 -13.02
C VAL A 17 3.60 11.97 -14.29
N SER A 18 4.69 11.56 -14.92
CA SER A 18 4.67 10.65 -16.07
C SER A 18 4.14 9.27 -15.72
N ASN A 19 4.48 8.70 -14.56
CA ASN A 19 3.88 7.43 -14.09
C ASN A 19 2.38 7.56 -13.81
N LEU A 20 1.93 8.70 -13.28
CA LEU A 20 0.51 8.99 -13.05
C LEU A 20 -0.28 9.20 -14.36
N LEU A 21 0.31 9.88 -15.35
CA LEU A 21 -0.29 10.13 -16.66
C LEU A 21 -0.33 8.87 -17.55
N LEU A 22 0.66 7.99 -17.42
CA LEU A 22 0.69 6.71 -18.14
C LEU A 22 -0.51 5.81 -17.81
N TRP A 23 -1.16 5.99 -16.66
CA TRP A 23 -2.35 5.24 -16.27
C TRP A 23 -3.67 5.76 -16.84
N GLN A 24 -3.72 6.96 -17.41
CA GLN A 24 -4.96 7.52 -17.96
C GLN A 24 -5.38 6.93 -19.32
N SER A 25 -4.54 6.14 -19.98
CA SER A 25 -4.80 5.68 -21.37
C SER A 25 -4.56 4.19 -21.62
N VAL A 26 -4.32 3.38 -20.58
CA VAL A 26 -4.12 1.94 -20.77
C VAL A 26 -5.49 1.27 -20.76
N THR A 27 -5.99 0.85 -21.92
CA THR A 27 -7.02 -0.19 -21.95
C THR A 27 -6.39 -1.45 -21.34
N PRO A 28 -6.85 -1.96 -20.19
CA PRO A 28 -6.25 -3.14 -19.58
C PRO A 28 -6.55 -4.34 -20.48
N LEU A 29 -5.62 -4.71 -21.36
CA LEU A 29 -5.70 -5.98 -22.05
C LEU A 29 -5.27 -7.06 -21.06
N PRO A 30 -6.05 -8.15 -20.90
CA PRO A 30 -5.65 -9.24 -20.04
C PRO A 30 -4.33 -9.83 -20.56
N VAL A 31 -3.32 -9.94 -19.70
CA VAL A 31 -2.11 -10.71 -20.00
C VAL A 31 -2.51 -12.18 -19.97
N CYS A 32 -2.73 -12.74 -21.17
CA CYS A 32 -3.15 -14.11 -21.37
C CYS A 32 -1.95 -15.06 -21.39
N PRO A 33 -2.01 -16.21 -20.69
CA PRO A 33 -1.03 -17.28 -20.85
C PRO A 33 -0.93 -17.68 -22.33
N GLY A 34 0.29 -17.79 -22.85
CA GLY A 34 0.53 -18.26 -24.22
C GLY A 34 0.22 -17.27 -25.36
N GLY A 35 -0.01 -15.98 -25.07
CA GLY A 35 -0.15 -14.95 -26.11
C GLY A 35 -1.48 -14.94 -26.87
N ALA A 36 -2.53 -15.57 -26.32
CA ALA A 36 -3.86 -15.55 -26.91
C ALA A 36 -4.46 -14.13 -26.92
N VAL A 37 -5.08 -13.75 -28.04
CA VAL A 37 -5.69 -12.41 -28.26
C VAL A 37 -6.96 -12.20 -27.43
N ARG A 38 -7.62 -13.28 -27.00
CA ARG A 38 -8.77 -13.25 -26.08
C ARG A 38 -8.67 -14.44 -25.12
N CYS A 39 -8.58 -14.18 -23.83
CA CYS A 39 -8.75 -15.16 -22.77
C CYS A 39 -9.85 -14.71 -21.82
N GLN A 40 -10.67 -15.66 -21.36
CA GLN A 40 -11.63 -15.40 -20.30
C GLN A 40 -10.88 -15.44 -18.97
N VAL A 41 -10.67 -14.28 -18.36
CA VAL A 41 -10.12 -14.21 -17.00
C VAL A 41 -11.26 -14.43 -16.01
N THR A 42 -11.14 -15.45 -15.16
CA THR A 42 -12.15 -15.72 -14.14
C THR A 42 -11.91 -14.85 -12.90
N LEU A 43 -12.95 -14.66 -12.08
CA LEU A 43 -12.81 -13.98 -10.78
C LEU A 43 -11.79 -14.69 -9.87
N ARG A 44 -11.69 -16.02 -9.98
CA ARG A 44 -10.68 -16.82 -9.29
C ARG A 44 -9.26 -16.42 -9.73
N ASP A 45 -9.01 -16.31 -11.03
CA ASP A 45 -7.69 -15.92 -11.56
C ASP A 45 -7.29 -14.51 -11.09
N LEU A 46 -8.26 -13.59 -11.03
CA LEU A 46 -8.03 -12.24 -10.51
C LEU A 46 -7.64 -12.26 -9.03
N PHE A 47 -8.39 -12.99 -8.20
CA PHE A 47 -8.06 -13.15 -6.78
C PHE A 47 -6.73 -13.85 -6.56
N ASP A 48 -6.40 -14.89 -7.35
CA ASP A 48 -5.10 -15.57 -7.27
C ASP A 48 -3.95 -14.60 -7.53
N ARG A 49 -4.03 -13.80 -8.60
CA ARG A 49 -3.04 -12.77 -8.90
C ARG A 49 -2.97 -11.70 -7.81
N ALA A 50 -4.12 -11.21 -7.35
CA ALA A 50 -4.19 -10.17 -6.33
C ALA A 50 -3.57 -10.63 -4.99
N VAL A 51 -3.88 -11.85 -4.54
CA VAL A 51 -3.33 -12.43 -3.30
C VAL A 51 -1.82 -12.67 -3.41
N VAL A 52 -1.33 -13.15 -4.56
CA VAL A 52 0.12 -13.31 -4.78
C VAL A 52 0.84 -11.96 -4.70
N LEU A 53 0.29 -10.92 -5.35
CA LEU A 53 0.87 -9.58 -5.32
C LEU A 53 0.82 -8.94 -3.93
N SER A 54 -0.30 -9.06 -3.21
CA SER A 54 -0.43 -8.50 -1.86
C SER A 54 0.53 -9.13 -0.88
N HIS A 55 0.67 -10.46 -0.94
CA HIS A 55 1.62 -11.20 -0.12
C HIS A 55 3.06 -10.75 -0.41
N TYR A 56 3.42 -10.62 -1.69
CA TYR A 56 4.73 -10.14 -2.10
C TYR A 56 5.03 -8.72 -1.60
N ILE A 57 4.06 -7.79 -1.74
CA ILE A 57 4.19 -6.41 -1.26
C ILE A 57 4.36 -6.37 0.26
N HIS A 58 3.59 -7.18 1.01
CA HIS A 58 3.72 -7.26 2.46
C HIS A 58 5.10 -7.78 2.90
N ASN A 59 5.63 -8.81 2.23
CA ASN A 59 6.95 -9.34 2.52
C ASN A 59 8.03 -8.29 2.29
N LEU A 60 8.03 -7.64 1.12
CA LEU A 60 8.98 -6.55 0.83
C LEU A 60 8.87 -5.38 1.82
N SER A 61 7.65 -5.02 2.21
CA SER A 61 7.41 -3.96 3.19
C SER A 61 7.96 -4.33 4.58
N SER A 62 7.85 -5.61 4.96
CA SER A 62 8.39 -6.14 6.21
C SER A 62 9.91 -6.18 6.21
N GLU A 63 10.53 -6.63 5.12
CA GLU A 63 11.98 -6.64 4.94
C GLU A 63 12.54 -5.21 4.97
N MET A 64 11.96 -4.29 4.19
CA MET A 64 12.37 -2.89 4.18
C MET A 64 12.28 -2.24 5.55
N PHE A 65 11.19 -2.48 6.30
CA PHE A 65 11.06 -2.00 7.67
C PHE A 65 12.14 -2.58 8.59
N SER A 66 12.37 -3.90 8.53
CA SER A 66 13.35 -4.59 9.37
C SER A 66 14.77 -4.09 9.13
N GLU A 67 15.17 -3.93 7.87
CA GLU A 67 16.50 -3.42 7.52
C GLU A 67 16.68 -1.95 7.94
N PHE A 68 15.65 -1.12 7.77
CA PHE A 68 15.69 0.26 8.23
C PHE A 68 15.80 0.34 9.76
N ASP A 69 14.98 -0.42 10.48
CA ASP A 69 14.98 -0.44 11.94
C ASP A 69 16.35 -0.88 12.49
N LYS A 70 16.85 -2.02 11.99
CA LYS A 70 18.16 -2.54 12.36
C LYS A 70 19.30 -1.53 12.15
N ARG A 71 19.25 -0.74 11.07
CA ARG A 71 20.35 0.16 10.69
C ARG A 71 20.26 1.54 11.33
N TYR A 72 19.06 2.08 11.56
CA TYR A 72 18.88 3.50 11.89
C TYR A 72 18.22 3.77 13.24
N THR A 73 17.51 2.82 13.84
CA THR A 73 16.62 3.09 15.00
C THR A 73 17.01 2.34 16.27
N GLN A 74 17.84 1.29 16.17
CA GLN A 74 18.32 0.51 17.32
C GLN A 74 18.86 1.43 18.44
N GLY A 75 18.21 1.37 19.61
CA GLY A 75 18.56 2.19 20.79
C GLY A 75 17.92 3.59 20.87
N ARG A 76 17.11 4.02 19.88
CA ARG A 76 16.50 5.37 19.84
C ARG A 76 15.05 5.45 20.36
N GLY A 77 14.45 4.32 20.76
CA GLY A 77 13.11 4.30 21.36
C GLY A 77 11.96 4.72 20.43
N PHE A 78 12.14 4.64 19.11
CA PHE A 78 11.12 5.08 18.14
C PHE A 78 9.85 4.22 18.15
N ILE A 79 9.93 2.95 18.56
CA ILE A 79 8.79 2.03 18.67
C ILE A 79 7.65 2.61 19.52
N SER A 80 7.97 3.19 20.69
CA SER A 80 6.94 3.69 21.61
C SER A 80 6.20 4.92 21.08
N LYS A 81 6.82 5.70 20.19
CA LYS A 81 6.24 6.92 19.60
C LYS A 81 5.40 6.64 18.34
N ALA A 82 5.53 5.47 17.72
CA ALA A 82 4.90 5.15 16.44
C ALA A 82 3.51 4.48 16.55
N LEU A 83 3.14 4.00 17.74
CA LEU A 83 1.86 3.35 17.99
C LEU A 83 0.73 4.36 17.72
N ASN A 84 -0.01 4.18 16.63
CA ASN A 84 -1.17 4.97 16.17
C ASN A 84 -0.91 6.18 15.25
N SER A 85 0.28 6.34 14.67
CA SER A 85 0.59 7.51 13.82
C SER A 85 0.21 7.36 12.33
N CYS A 86 -0.57 6.36 11.94
CA CYS A 86 -0.85 6.08 10.54
C CYS A 86 -2.06 6.84 10.02
N HIS A 87 -1.92 7.48 8.85
CA HIS A 87 -2.98 8.29 8.22
C HIS A 87 -4.27 7.50 7.91
N THR A 88 -4.17 6.19 7.71
CA THR A 88 -5.29 5.26 7.48
C THR A 88 -6.03 4.84 8.74
N SER A 89 -5.56 5.22 9.94
CA SER A 89 -6.18 4.79 11.21
C SER A 89 -7.57 5.39 11.43
N SER A 90 -7.94 6.45 10.69
CA SER A 90 -9.29 7.02 10.69
C SER A 90 -10.29 6.23 9.84
N LEU A 91 -9.82 5.29 9.02
CA LEU A 91 -10.69 4.43 8.23
C LEU A 91 -11.26 3.34 9.13
N ALA A 92 -12.58 3.14 9.06
CA ALA A 92 -13.26 2.02 9.70
C ALA A 92 -12.88 0.71 8.98
N THR A 93 -11.75 0.13 9.35
CA THR A 93 -11.29 -1.16 8.84
C THR A 93 -11.60 -2.25 9.85
N PRO A 94 -12.06 -3.44 9.42
CA PRO A 94 -12.36 -4.54 10.34
C PRO A 94 -11.07 -4.98 11.06
N GLU A 95 -11.09 -5.08 12.38
CA GLU A 95 -9.89 -5.44 13.15
C GLU A 95 -9.71 -6.95 13.29
N ASP A 96 -10.79 -7.71 13.09
CA ASP A 96 -10.85 -9.15 13.25
C ASP A 96 -11.59 -9.84 12.08
N LYS A 97 -11.58 -11.17 12.10
CA LYS A 97 -12.14 -12.01 11.04
C LYS A 97 -13.66 -11.87 11.00
N GLU A 98 -14.29 -11.75 12.16
CA GLU A 98 -15.73 -11.66 12.35
C GLU A 98 -16.28 -10.38 11.73
N GLN A 99 -15.65 -9.24 11.99
CA GLN A 99 -15.96 -7.95 11.37
C GLN A 99 -15.74 -7.99 9.86
N ALA A 100 -14.65 -8.62 9.39
CA ALA A 100 -14.38 -8.73 7.96
C ALA A 100 -15.42 -9.58 7.21
N GLN A 101 -15.99 -10.60 7.87
CA GLN A 101 -17.07 -11.43 7.30
C GLN A 101 -18.41 -10.68 7.20
N GLN A 102 -18.62 -9.63 8.00
CA GLN A 102 -19.86 -8.85 8.01
C GLN A 102 -19.91 -7.75 6.94
N ILE A 103 -18.80 -7.46 6.25
CA ILE A 103 -18.75 -6.44 5.19
C ILE A 103 -19.64 -6.88 4.01
N SER A 104 -20.56 -6.02 3.56
CA SER A 104 -21.37 -6.27 2.36
C SER A 104 -20.53 -6.08 1.10
N VAL A 105 -20.38 -7.11 0.28
CA VAL A 105 -19.77 -7.00 -1.06
C VAL A 105 -20.88 -6.69 -2.05
N HIS A 106 -21.11 -5.40 -2.35
CA HIS A 106 -22.10 -4.99 -3.35
C HIS A 106 -21.42 -4.77 -4.72
N PRO A 107 -21.91 -5.42 -5.81
CA PRO A 107 -21.36 -5.25 -7.15
C PRO A 107 -21.64 -3.87 -7.78
N GLU A 108 -22.60 -3.11 -7.23
CA GLU A 108 -22.88 -1.73 -7.63
C GLU A 108 -22.27 -0.76 -6.61
N THR A 109 -20.96 -0.52 -6.73
CA THR A 109 -20.26 0.42 -5.85
C THR A 109 -20.58 1.86 -6.30
N ARG A 110 -21.22 2.66 -5.44
CA ARG A 110 -21.26 4.13 -5.62
C ARG A 110 -19.81 4.64 -5.62
N GLU A 111 -19.43 5.45 -6.61
CA GLU A 111 -18.09 6.04 -6.79
C GLU A 111 -17.67 7.06 -5.71
N ASN A 112 -18.22 6.95 -4.50
CA ASN A 112 -17.86 7.80 -3.37
C ASN A 112 -16.77 7.12 -2.55
N ALA A 113 -15.58 6.96 -3.15
CA ALA A 113 -14.42 6.42 -2.45
C ALA A 113 -13.90 7.43 -1.42
N VAL A 114 -14.11 7.14 -0.14
CA VAL A 114 -13.52 7.92 0.97
C VAL A 114 -12.12 7.37 1.23
N TYR A 115 -11.09 8.15 0.90
CA TYR A 115 -9.69 7.83 1.18
C TYR A 115 -9.09 8.79 2.20
N SER A 116 -8.16 8.31 3.02
CA SER A 116 -7.38 9.15 3.93
C SER A 116 -6.24 9.84 3.18
N VAL A 117 -6.14 11.17 3.29
CA VAL A 117 -5.04 11.93 2.68
C VAL A 117 -3.80 11.87 3.58
N TRP A 118 -2.63 11.58 3.00
CA TRP A 118 -1.35 11.63 3.70
C TRP A 118 -0.65 12.99 3.46
N SER A 119 -0.30 13.68 4.54
CA SER A 119 0.33 15.01 4.52
C SER A 119 1.72 15.05 5.18
N GLY A 120 2.37 13.89 5.36
CA GLY A 120 3.63 13.75 6.10
C GLY A 120 4.92 14.14 5.35
N LEU A 121 4.82 14.66 4.13
CA LEU A 121 5.99 15.01 3.30
C LEU A 121 6.95 16.02 3.96
N PRO A 122 6.47 17.10 4.62
CA PRO A 122 7.37 18.03 5.30
C PRO A 122 8.25 17.36 6.37
N SER A 123 7.69 16.41 7.13
CA SER A 123 8.41 15.67 8.17
C SER A 123 9.53 14.80 7.59
N LEU A 124 9.36 14.25 6.38
CA LEU A 124 10.39 13.48 5.68
C LEU A 124 11.55 14.35 5.15
N GLN A 125 11.33 15.65 5.01
CA GLN A 125 12.30 16.61 4.47
C GLN A 125 12.95 17.47 5.56
N MET A 126 12.68 17.19 6.83
CA MET A 126 13.29 17.94 7.94
C MET A 126 14.81 17.87 7.91
N ALA A 127 15.45 19.00 8.23
CA ALA A 127 16.90 19.07 8.36
C ALA A 127 17.39 18.33 9.61
N ASP A 128 16.60 18.34 10.68
CA ASP A 128 16.84 17.56 11.88
C ASP A 128 16.78 16.06 11.58
N GLU A 129 17.90 15.37 11.80
CA GLU A 129 18.05 13.96 11.45
C GLU A 129 17.12 13.07 12.28
N GLU A 130 16.98 13.34 13.57
CA GLU A 130 16.15 12.51 14.46
C GLU A 130 14.68 12.56 14.08
N SER A 131 14.13 13.77 13.88
CA SER A 131 12.75 13.98 13.42
C SER A 131 12.51 13.34 12.06
N ARG A 132 13.46 13.49 11.13
CA ARG A 132 13.37 12.90 9.80
C ARG A 132 13.38 11.37 9.87
N LEU A 133 14.31 10.77 10.62
CA LEU A 133 14.38 9.31 10.78
C LEU A 133 13.12 8.76 11.45
N PHE A 134 12.57 9.47 12.44
CA PHE A 134 11.29 9.11 13.05
C PHE A 134 10.13 9.17 12.05
N ALA A 135 10.10 10.17 11.17
CA ALA A 135 9.09 10.27 10.12
C ALA A 135 9.18 9.10 9.12
N TYR A 136 10.40 8.71 8.69
CA TYR A 136 10.60 7.51 7.87
C TYR A 136 10.20 6.23 8.59
N TYR A 137 10.57 6.10 9.87
CA TYR A 137 10.21 4.96 10.69
C TYR A 137 8.69 4.77 10.75
N ASN A 138 7.94 5.84 11.04
CA ASN A 138 6.48 5.81 11.05
C ASN A 138 5.89 5.44 9.69
N LEU A 139 6.43 6.01 8.61
CA LEU A 139 5.97 5.70 7.25
C LEU A 139 6.13 4.20 6.94
N LEU A 140 7.31 3.63 7.20
CA LEU A 140 7.59 2.21 6.94
C LEU A 140 6.79 1.28 7.87
N HIS A 141 6.63 1.67 9.13
CA HIS A 141 5.77 0.98 10.09
C HIS A 141 4.32 0.88 9.56
N CYS A 142 3.76 2.00 9.11
CA CYS A 142 2.41 2.07 8.57
C CYS A 142 2.26 1.30 7.27
N LEU A 143 3.24 1.38 6.35
CA LEU A 143 3.24 0.60 5.12
C LEU A 143 3.23 -0.91 5.39
N ARG A 144 4.07 -1.38 6.32
CA ARG A 144 4.09 -2.79 6.74
C ARG A 144 2.75 -3.22 7.34
N ARG A 145 2.16 -2.40 8.20
CA ARG A 145 0.85 -2.67 8.83
C ARG A 145 -0.27 -2.74 7.81
N ASP A 146 -0.35 -1.77 6.90
CA ASP A 146 -1.45 -1.64 5.96
C ASP A 146 -1.35 -2.67 4.83
N SER A 147 -0.13 -2.99 4.36
CA SER A 147 0.09 -4.09 3.40
C SER A 147 -0.33 -5.45 3.97
N HIS A 148 -0.04 -5.72 5.24
CA HIS A 148 -0.52 -6.93 5.94
C HIS A 148 -2.05 -6.98 6.01
N LYS A 149 -2.71 -5.85 6.33
CA LYS A 149 -4.19 -5.78 6.34
C LYS A 149 -4.77 -6.06 4.96
N ILE A 150 -4.23 -5.45 3.90
CA ILE A 150 -4.67 -5.67 2.51
C ILE A 150 -4.53 -7.15 2.12
N ASP A 151 -3.38 -7.76 2.41
CA ASP A 151 -3.14 -9.17 2.11
C ASP A 151 -4.15 -10.10 2.79
N ASN A 152 -4.40 -9.88 4.08
CA ASN A 152 -5.38 -10.67 4.82
C ASN A 152 -6.82 -10.46 4.33
N TYR A 153 -7.23 -9.22 4.02
CA TYR A 153 -8.56 -8.97 3.47
C TYR A 153 -8.75 -9.60 2.10
N LEU A 154 -7.74 -9.57 1.23
CA LEU A 154 -7.82 -10.22 -0.08
C LEU A 154 -7.95 -11.74 0.07
N LYS A 155 -7.23 -12.37 1.00
CA LYS A 155 -7.39 -13.79 1.33
C LYS A 155 -8.79 -14.13 1.84
N LEU A 156 -9.33 -13.31 2.75
CA LEU A 156 -10.69 -13.47 3.28
C LEU A 156 -11.76 -13.29 2.18
N LEU A 157 -11.64 -12.25 1.37
CA LEU A 157 -12.56 -11.97 0.26
C LEU A 157 -12.52 -13.06 -0.80
N LYS A 158 -11.32 -13.52 -1.19
CA LYS A 158 -11.16 -14.67 -2.08
C LYS A 158 -11.90 -15.87 -1.50
N CYS A 159 -11.70 -16.16 -0.22
CA CYS A 159 -12.33 -17.32 0.40
C CYS A 159 -13.86 -17.24 0.39
N ARG A 160 -14.39 -16.08 0.76
CA ARG A 160 -15.83 -15.84 0.79
C ARG A 160 -16.46 -15.88 -0.60
N ILE A 161 -15.86 -15.19 -1.58
CA ILE A 161 -16.47 -14.98 -2.89
C ILE A 161 -16.25 -16.17 -3.84
N VAL A 162 -15.08 -16.81 -3.78
CA VAL A 162 -14.73 -17.91 -4.70
C VAL A 162 -15.09 -19.29 -4.13
N HIS A 163 -15.08 -19.44 -2.81
CA HIS A 163 -15.24 -20.72 -2.13
C HIS A 163 -16.41 -20.78 -1.14
N ASP A 164 -17.23 -19.73 -1.04
CA ASP A 164 -18.34 -19.65 -0.08
C ASP A 164 -17.90 -19.93 1.38
N ASN A 165 -16.75 -19.36 1.77
CA ASN A 165 -16.06 -19.58 3.05
C ASN A 165 -15.49 -20.98 3.27
N ASN A 166 -15.52 -21.88 2.28
CA ASN A 166 -14.92 -23.23 2.35
C ASN A 166 -13.50 -23.25 1.78
N CYS A 167 -12.60 -22.58 2.48
CA CYS A 167 -11.15 -22.69 2.32
C CYS A 167 -10.55 -23.35 3.55
#